data_AF-A0AAE0SJV7-F1
#
_entry.id   AF-A0AAE0SJV7-F1
#
_cell.length_a   1.000
_cell.length_b   1.000
_cell.length_c   1.000
_cell.angle_alpha   90.00
_cell.angle_beta   90.00
_cell.angle_gamma   90.00
#
_symmetry.space_group_name_H-M   'P 1'
#
loop_
_entity.id
_entity.type
_entity.pdbx_description
1 polymer ?
#
loop_
_entity_poly.entity_id
_entity_poly.type
_entity_poly.pdbx_seq_one_letter_code
_entity_poly.pdbx_strand_id
1 'polypeptide(L)'
;MATGRAQSKFHDLILAKMNKDEIYLIVKNDTFINLYGHTLLDTVGVERKEEISNKKLLHENRDDVLEKPPLTEDVEKLSTFCQQEIKNLCDIADRQEKLNEDVWRALNVYLLCRLTSFNARRGGECAKLPIHVEIREEERQEEDYELIIEVTDKLLAKRLNVCYISGNGRKKVPIILTPDVTRGIRIKIRYRAIAGIFNTNKFVFAAQKSENGHIRDGIV
;
A
#
# COMPACT_ATOMS: atom_id res chain seq x y z
N MET A 1 -8.31 18.56 34.81
CA MET A 1 -8.74 19.17 33.54
C MET A 1 -8.03 18.43 32.42
N ALA A 2 -8.81 17.82 31.52
CA ALA A 2 -8.32 16.88 30.52
C ALA A 2 -7.49 17.59 29.44
N THR A 3 -6.23 17.19 29.29
CA THR A 3 -5.38 17.54 28.16
C THR A 3 -5.85 16.75 26.94
N GLY A 4 -6.72 17.36 26.13
CA GLY A 4 -7.13 16.80 24.85
C GLY A 4 -5.94 16.74 23.89
N ARG A 5 -5.22 15.62 23.87
CA ARG A 5 -4.23 15.32 22.84
C ARG A 5 -4.93 15.35 21.49
N ALA A 6 -4.42 16.14 20.56
CA ALA A 6 -4.83 16.07 19.16
C ALA A 6 -4.51 14.66 18.63
N GLN A 7 -5.53 13.82 18.52
CA GLN A 7 -5.42 12.49 17.95
C GLN A 7 -5.19 12.63 16.43
N SER A 8 -4.19 11.92 15.90
CA SER A 8 -3.88 11.92 14.46
C SER A 8 -5.04 11.29 13.69
N LYS A 9 -5.63 12.05 12.75
CA LYS A 9 -6.66 11.53 11.83
C LYS A 9 -6.12 10.38 10.97
N PHE A 10 -4.83 10.36 10.63
CA PHE A 10 -4.19 9.23 9.93
C PHE A 10 -4.21 7.97 10.81
N HIS A 11 -3.90 8.14 12.10
CA HIS A 11 -4.02 7.06 13.06
C HIS A 11 -5.46 6.54 13.15
N ASP A 12 -6.46 7.40 13.35
CA ASP A 12 -7.83 6.95 13.61
C ASP A 12 -8.57 6.43 12.38
N LEU A 13 -8.32 7.03 11.20
CA LEU A 13 -9.04 6.66 9.97
C LEU A 13 -8.42 5.46 9.25
N ILE A 14 -7.11 5.27 9.39
CA ILE A 14 -6.32 4.28 8.63
C ILE A 14 -5.67 3.27 9.56
N LEU A 15 -4.75 3.68 10.45
CA LEU A 15 -3.98 2.73 11.26
C LEU A 15 -4.85 1.97 12.27
N ALA A 16 -5.82 2.60 12.91
CA ALA A 16 -6.71 1.99 13.90
C ALA A 16 -7.62 0.90 13.30
N LYS A 17 -7.78 0.87 11.97
CA LYS A 17 -8.54 -0.14 11.23
C LYS A 17 -7.67 -1.27 10.68
N MET A 18 -6.34 -1.14 10.78
CA MET A 18 -5.36 -2.15 10.39
C MET A 18 -4.96 -2.99 11.59
N ASN A 19 -4.60 -4.25 11.36
CA ASN A 19 -4.05 -5.08 12.43
C ASN A 19 -2.58 -4.73 12.72
N LYS A 20 -2.05 -5.19 13.85
CA LYS A 20 -0.69 -4.83 14.30
C LYS A 20 0.42 -5.29 13.34
N ASP A 21 0.24 -6.43 12.69
CA ASP A 21 1.22 -7.00 11.77
C ASP A 21 1.25 -6.23 10.45
N GLU A 22 0.08 -5.79 9.96
CA GLU A 22 -0.07 -4.90 8.80
C GLU A 22 0.63 -3.56 9.03
N ILE A 23 0.40 -2.95 10.19
CA ILE A 23 1.05 -1.68 10.56
C ILE A 23 2.57 -1.85 10.63
N TYR A 24 3.05 -2.94 11.24
CA TYR A 24 4.48 -3.21 11.38
C TYR A 24 5.21 -3.31 10.03
N LEU A 25 4.58 -3.96 9.05
CA LEU A 25 5.15 -4.13 7.72
C LEU A 25 5.10 -2.85 6.88
N ILE A 26 4.02 -2.06 6.98
CA ILE A 26 3.94 -0.73 6.36
C ILE A 26 5.07 0.17 6.87
N VAL A 27 5.28 0.20 8.19
CA VAL A 27 6.33 0.99 8.84
C VAL A 27 7.73 0.56 8.37
N LYS A 28 7.97 -0.75 8.21
CA LYS A 28 9.25 -1.25 7.71
C LYS A 28 9.53 -0.91 6.24
N ASN A 29 8.49 -0.81 5.41
CA ASN A 29 8.63 -0.69 3.96
C ASN A 29 8.59 0.75 3.44
N ASP A 30 8.48 1.72 4.35
CA ASP A 30 8.38 3.12 4.01
C ASP A 30 9.16 3.98 5.00
N THR A 31 10.29 4.52 4.55
CA THR A 31 11.17 5.36 5.37
C THR A 31 10.47 6.58 5.94
N PHE A 32 9.48 7.15 5.26
CA PHE A 32 8.70 8.28 5.77
C PHE A 32 7.71 7.83 6.86
N ILE A 33 7.07 6.68 6.72
CA ILE A 33 6.19 6.14 7.77
C ILE A 33 7.01 5.68 8.98
N ASN A 34 8.22 5.16 8.74
CA ASN A 34 9.17 4.83 9.80
C ASN A 34 9.60 6.08 10.57
N LEU A 35 10.02 7.12 9.86
CA LEU A 35 10.36 8.42 10.45
C LEU A 35 9.19 9.06 11.19
N TYR A 36 7.97 8.91 10.68
CA TYR A 36 6.74 9.31 11.36
C TYR A 36 6.52 8.53 12.66
N GLY A 37 6.69 7.20 12.63
CA GLY A 37 6.62 6.36 13.83
C GLY A 37 7.65 6.75 14.89
N HIS A 38 8.88 7.09 14.47
CA HIS A 38 9.91 7.64 15.37
C HIS A 38 9.52 9.00 15.94
N THR A 39 9.03 9.91 15.10
CA THR A 39 8.60 11.27 15.52
C THR A 39 7.41 11.20 16.50
N LEU A 40 6.46 10.30 16.28
CA LEU A 40 5.37 10.00 17.21
C LEU A 40 5.89 9.40 18.52
N LEU A 41 6.83 8.45 18.47
CA LEU A 41 7.42 7.85 19.68
C LEU A 41 8.19 8.88 20.50
N ASP A 42 8.87 9.82 19.85
CA ASP A 42 9.61 10.91 20.49
C ASP A 42 8.65 11.96 21.08
N THR A 43 7.54 12.25 20.39
CA THR A 43 6.50 13.18 20.86
C THR A 43 5.62 12.59 21.98
N VAL A 44 5.43 11.26 21.99
CA VAL A 44 4.72 10.50 23.03
C VAL A 44 5.67 10.04 24.14
N GLY A 45 6.94 10.39 24.08
CA GLY A 45 7.98 9.96 25.01
C GLY A 45 7.66 10.32 26.46
N VAL A 46 7.30 9.30 27.25
CA VAL A 46 7.92 8.92 28.55
C VAL A 46 7.27 7.63 29.12
N GLU A 47 6.04 7.25 28.79
CA GLU A 47 5.34 6.21 29.56
C GLU A 47 5.45 4.75 29.06
N ARG A 48 6.21 4.44 27.99
CA ARG A 48 6.25 3.06 27.44
C ARG A 48 7.61 2.53 27.00
N LYS A 49 8.72 3.09 27.50
CA LYS A 49 10.05 2.53 27.22
C LYS A 49 10.26 1.14 27.84
N GLU A 50 9.54 0.79 28.91
CA GLU A 50 9.68 -0.50 29.60
C GLU A 50 8.91 -1.66 28.94
N GLU A 51 7.74 -1.41 28.32
CA GLU A 51 6.95 -2.46 27.64
C GLU A 51 7.63 -2.98 26.36
N ILE A 52 8.37 -2.13 25.65
CA ILE A 52 9.04 -2.49 24.38
C ILE A 52 10.30 -3.33 24.66
N SER A 53 11.02 -3.03 25.76
CA SER A 53 12.18 -3.81 26.19
C SER A 53 11.77 -5.22 26.59
N ASN A 54 10.68 -5.37 27.36
CA ASN A 54 10.19 -6.69 27.78
C ASN A 54 9.62 -7.55 26.63
N LYS A 55 9.11 -6.93 25.54
CA LYS A 55 8.65 -7.66 24.36
C LYS A 55 9.76 -8.18 23.45
N LYS A 56 10.92 -7.51 23.41
CA LYS A 56 12.11 -8.05 22.73
C LYS A 56 12.58 -9.35 23.39
N LEU A 57 12.57 -9.42 24.71
CA LEU A 57 12.90 -10.63 25.48
C LEU A 57 11.86 -11.78 25.33
N LEU A 58 10.59 -11.47 25.04
CA LEU A 58 9.56 -12.49 24.82
C LEU A 58 9.61 -13.14 23.42
N HIS A 59 10.18 -12.44 22.43
CA HIS A 59 10.38 -13.00 21.08
C HIS A 59 11.62 -13.90 20.98
N GLU A 60 12.56 -13.82 21.92
CA GLU A 60 13.76 -14.67 21.95
C GLU A 60 13.48 -16.09 22.49
N ASN A 61 12.31 -16.33 23.10
CA ASN A 61 11.95 -17.61 23.73
C ASN A 61 10.78 -18.34 23.04
N ARG A 62 10.40 -17.96 21.82
CA ARG A 62 9.46 -18.77 21.01
C ARG A 62 10.21 -19.50 19.91
N ASP A 63 10.62 -20.72 20.24
CA ASP A 63 10.85 -21.79 19.29
C ASP A 63 9.52 -22.16 18.60
N ASP A 64 9.06 -21.30 17.69
CA ASP A 64 8.07 -21.68 16.70
C ASP A 64 8.76 -21.65 15.35
N VAL A 65 8.69 -22.78 14.64
CA VAL A 65 9.04 -22.96 13.23
C VAL A 65 8.07 -22.14 12.37
N LEU A 66 8.09 -20.83 12.54
CA LEU A 66 7.50 -19.83 11.66
C LEU A 66 8.61 -19.46 10.69
N GLU A 67 8.35 -19.61 9.39
CA GLU A 67 9.22 -19.07 8.34
C GLU A 67 9.69 -17.67 8.75
N LYS A 68 10.99 -17.53 8.97
CA LYS A 68 11.56 -16.25 9.39
C LYS A 68 11.09 -15.20 8.39
N PRO A 69 10.45 -14.10 8.84
CA PRO A 69 10.05 -13.04 7.92
C PRO A 69 11.30 -12.55 7.17
N PRO A 70 11.14 -12.11 5.90
CA PRO A 70 12.27 -11.66 5.10
C PRO A 70 13.07 -10.57 5.83
N LEU A 71 14.39 -10.59 5.65
CA LEU A 71 15.27 -9.60 6.24
C LEU A 71 14.85 -8.21 5.77
N THR A 72 14.92 -7.20 6.65
CA THR A 72 14.54 -5.82 6.32
C THR A 72 15.23 -5.34 5.04
N GLU A 73 16.52 -5.67 4.89
CA GLU A 73 17.32 -5.36 3.71
C GLU A 73 16.74 -5.96 2.42
N ASP A 74 16.24 -7.20 2.47
CA ASP A 74 15.66 -7.87 1.30
C ASP A 74 14.34 -7.22 0.89
N VAL A 75 13.52 -6.80 1.86
CA VAL A 75 12.26 -6.12 1.57
C VAL A 75 12.52 -4.71 1.02
N GLU A 76 13.53 -4.00 1.52
CA GLU A 76 13.98 -2.72 0.99
C GLU A 76 14.51 -2.83 -0.44
N LYS A 77 15.32 -3.86 -0.73
CA LYS A 77 15.81 -4.17 -2.08
C LYS A 77 14.65 -4.47 -3.03
N LEU A 78 13.72 -5.34 -2.63
CA LEU A 78 12.54 -5.69 -3.41
C LEU A 78 11.65 -4.46 -3.66
N SER A 79 11.45 -3.65 -2.62
CA SER A 79 10.71 -2.39 -2.66
C SER A 79 11.29 -1.43 -3.71
N THR A 80 12.60 -1.18 -3.63
CA THR A 80 13.32 -0.26 -4.53
C THR A 80 13.31 -0.79 -5.96
N PHE A 81 13.53 -2.09 -6.14
CA PHE A 81 13.48 -2.74 -7.44
C PHE A 81 12.09 -2.61 -8.09
N CYS A 82 11.02 -2.92 -7.36
CA CYS A 82 9.65 -2.78 -7.87
C CYS A 82 9.32 -1.33 -8.24
N GLN A 83 9.72 -0.36 -7.41
CA GLN A 83 9.52 1.06 -7.71
C GLN A 83 10.20 1.47 -9.02
N GLN A 84 11.46 1.04 -9.22
CA GLN A 84 12.22 1.37 -10.41
C GLN A 84 11.60 0.74 -11.67
N GLU A 85 11.21 -0.53 -11.59
CA GLU A 85 10.56 -1.23 -12.72
C GLU A 85 9.20 -0.64 -13.06
N ILE A 86 8.36 -0.32 -12.06
CA ILE A 86 7.09 0.38 -12.27
C ILE A 86 7.34 1.71 -12.98
N LYS A 87 8.30 2.50 -12.51
CA LYS A 87 8.66 3.78 -13.12
C LYS A 87 9.08 3.60 -14.58
N ASN A 88 10.01 2.68 -14.85
CA ASN A 88 10.53 2.41 -16.19
C ASN A 88 9.41 2.00 -17.16
N LEU A 89 8.55 1.08 -16.75
CA LEU A 89 7.44 0.59 -17.57
C LEU A 89 6.37 1.67 -17.80
N CYS A 90 6.07 2.50 -16.80
CA CYS A 90 5.18 3.66 -16.97
C CYS A 90 5.78 4.66 -17.96
N ASP A 91 7.06 4.99 -17.83
CA ASP A 91 7.77 5.89 -18.73
C ASP A 91 7.82 5.35 -20.17
N ILE A 92 7.90 4.03 -20.35
CA ILE A 92 7.80 3.38 -21.66
C ILE A 92 6.37 3.50 -22.22
N ALA A 93 5.36 3.18 -21.41
CA ALA A 93 3.96 3.24 -21.83
C ALA A 93 3.52 4.66 -22.22
N ASP A 94 3.95 5.68 -21.46
CA ASP A 94 3.70 7.08 -21.77
C ASP A 94 4.37 7.49 -23.09
N ARG A 95 5.66 7.15 -23.28
CA ARG A 95 6.41 7.48 -24.50
C ARG A 95 5.86 6.82 -25.76
N GLN A 96 5.33 5.61 -25.64
CA GLN A 96 4.79 4.87 -26.77
C GLN A 96 3.28 5.06 -26.96
N GLU A 97 2.63 5.77 -26.02
CA GLU A 97 1.17 5.93 -25.93
C GLU A 97 0.39 4.62 -26.06
N LYS A 98 1.00 3.52 -25.61
CA LYS A 98 0.44 2.17 -25.69
C LYS A 98 1.00 1.28 -24.60
N LEU A 99 0.26 0.22 -24.31
CA LEU A 99 0.68 -0.82 -23.39
C LEU A 99 0.53 -2.15 -24.11
N ASN A 100 1.64 -2.70 -24.59
CA ASN A 100 1.63 -4.00 -25.23
C ASN A 100 1.45 -5.10 -24.16
N GLU A 101 1.27 -6.34 -24.63
CA GLU A 101 1.02 -7.50 -23.77
C GLU A 101 2.13 -7.73 -22.74
N ASP A 102 3.40 -7.59 -23.14
CA ASP A 102 4.53 -7.80 -22.24
C ASP A 102 4.61 -6.73 -21.15
N VAL A 103 4.44 -5.45 -21.51
CA VAL A 103 4.41 -4.35 -20.53
C VAL A 103 3.20 -4.47 -19.61
N TRP A 104 2.05 -4.97 -20.10
CA TRP A 104 0.85 -5.19 -19.27
C TRP A 104 1.12 -6.24 -18.19
N ARG A 105 1.69 -7.37 -18.59
CA ARG A 105 2.05 -8.47 -17.69
C ARG A 105 3.16 -8.06 -16.71
N ALA A 106 4.18 -7.35 -17.17
CA ALA A 106 5.25 -6.86 -16.31
C ALA A 106 4.71 -5.88 -15.26
N LEU A 107 3.91 -4.87 -15.67
CA LEU A 107 3.29 -3.94 -14.73
C LEU A 107 2.37 -4.66 -13.73
N ASN A 108 1.63 -5.66 -14.17
CA ASN A 108 0.84 -6.50 -13.28
C ASN A 108 1.68 -7.12 -12.16
N VAL A 109 2.80 -7.77 -12.52
CA VAL A 109 3.69 -8.43 -11.56
C VAL A 109 4.27 -7.44 -10.57
N TYR A 110 4.87 -6.35 -11.06
CA TYR A 110 5.54 -5.39 -10.17
C TYR A 110 4.55 -4.61 -9.30
N LEU A 111 3.40 -4.21 -9.84
CA LEU A 111 2.37 -3.53 -9.05
C LEU A 111 1.76 -4.46 -8.01
N LEU A 112 1.49 -5.73 -8.34
CA LEU A 112 0.98 -6.68 -7.34
C LEU A 112 2.02 -6.96 -6.27
N CYS A 113 3.27 -7.18 -6.64
CA CYS A 113 4.37 -7.36 -5.70
C CYS A 113 4.45 -6.15 -4.75
N ARG A 114 4.52 -4.94 -5.31
CA ARG A 114 4.58 -3.70 -4.54
C ARG A 114 3.38 -3.54 -3.61
N LEU A 115 2.16 -3.75 -4.11
CA LEU A 115 0.93 -3.58 -3.34
C LEU A 115 0.81 -4.61 -2.20
N THR A 116 1.17 -5.86 -2.48
CA THR A 116 1.12 -6.99 -1.56
C THR A 116 2.17 -6.83 -0.45
N SER A 117 3.43 -6.53 -0.83
CA SER A 117 4.52 -6.32 0.12
C SER A 117 4.30 -5.07 0.97
N PHE A 118 3.80 -3.98 0.38
CA PHE A 118 3.56 -2.74 1.12
C PHE A 118 2.41 -2.85 2.12
N ASN A 119 1.31 -3.50 1.74
CA ASN A 119 0.12 -3.61 2.59
C ASN A 119 0.07 -4.87 3.46
N ALA A 120 1.08 -5.74 3.40
CA ALA A 120 1.10 -7.04 4.09
C ALA A 120 -0.13 -7.91 3.77
N ARG A 121 -0.62 -7.84 2.53
CA ARG A 121 -1.84 -8.54 2.10
C ARG A 121 -1.49 -9.85 1.39
N ARG A 122 -2.46 -10.76 1.27
CA ARG A 122 -2.33 -11.93 0.39
C ARG A 122 -2.61 -11.48 -1.06
N GLY A 123 -1.84 -12.02 -2.01
CA GLY A 123 -1.91 -11.63 -3.43
C GLY A 123 -3.32 -11.65 -4.02
N GLY A 124 -4.13 -12.65 -3.68
CA GLY A 124 -5.49 -12.81 -4.20
C GLY A 124 -6.49 -11.71 -3.83
N GLU A 125 -6.29 -10.95 -2.76
CA GLU A 125 -7.13 -9.78 -2.42
C GLU A 125 -6.73 -8.57 -3.28
N CYS A 126 -5.43 -8.31 -3.38
CA CYS A 126 -4.85 -7.25 -4.19
C CYS A 126 -5.12 -7.44 -5.70
N ALA A 127 -5.06 -8.67 -6.20
CA ALA A 127 -5.35 -9.00 -7.60
C ALA A 127 -6.81 -8.71 -8.02
N LYS A 128 -7.73 -8.69 -7.06
CA LYS A 128 -9.15 -8.41 -7.31
C LYS A 128 -9.50 -6.93 -7.24
N LEU A 129 -8.51 -6.04 -7.17
CA LEU A 129 -8.73 -4.60 -7.09
C LEU A 129 -9.58 -4.09 -8.27
N PRO A 130 -10.80 -3.55 -8.04
CA PRO A 130 -11.63 -3.02 -9.13
C PRO A 130 -11.07 -1.73 -9.75
N ILE A 131 -11.37 -1.47 -11.03
CA ILE A 131 -11.02 -0.21 -11.71
C ILE A 131 -11.79 1.00 -11.19
N HIS A 132 -13.00 0.77 -10.66
CA HIS A 132 -13.87 1.80 -10.08
C HIS A 132 -13.59 2.00 -8.59
N VAL A 133 -12.55 1.37 -8.06
CA VAL A 133 -12.11 1.65 -6.71
C VAL A 133 -11.97 3.15 -6.59
N GLU A 134 -12.71 3.73 -5.64
CA GLU A 134 -12.53 5.11 -5.25
C GLU A 134 -11.06 5.22 -4.80
N ILE A 135 -10.18 5.60 -5.72
CA ILE A 135 -8.95 6.27 -5.35
C ILE A 135 -9.48 7.57 -4.79
N ARG A 136 -9.69 7.56 -3.47
CA ARG A 136 -9.91 8.76 -2.71
C ARG A 136 -8.60 9.52 -2.76
N GLU A 137 -8.36 10.17 -3.89
CA GLU A 137 -7.69 11.46 -3.89
C GLU A 137 -8.40 12.34 -2.87
N GLU A 138 -9.72 12.12 -2.70
CA GLU A 138 -10.68 12.90 -1.94
C GLU A 138 -10.67 14.34 -2.46
N GLU A 139 -11.84 14.93 -2.46
CA GLU A 139 -12.02 16.35 -2.66
C GLU A 139 -11.37 17.06 -1.46
N ARG A 140 -10.04 17.02 -1.37
CA ARG A 140 -9.28 17.48 -0.21
C ARG A 140 -9.24 18.99 -0.27
N GLN A 141 -10.25 19.60 0.31
CA GLN A 141 -10.22 21.04 0.56
C GLN A 141 -9.02 21.34 1.47
N GLU A 142 -8.32 22.44 1.22
CA GLU A 142 -7.16 22.86 2.02
C GLU A 142 -7.45 22.86 3.54
N GLU A 143 -8.70 23.14 3.89
CA GLU A 143 -9.27 23.16 5.23
C GLU A 143 -9.16 21.81 5.97
N ASP A 144 -9.27 20.67 5.28
CA ASP A 144 -9.13 19.34 5.91
C ASP A 144 -7.69 19.05 6.36
N TYR A 145 -6.71 19.65 5.67
CA TYR A 145 -5.30 19.60 6.05
C TYR A 145 -4.96 20.58 7.17
N GLU A 146 -5.67 21.69 7.31
CA GLU A 146 -5.45 22.64 8.41
C GLU A 146 -5.74 22.00 9.77
N LEU A 147 -6.69 21.07 9.83
CA LEU A 147 -7.04 20.28 11.02
C LEU A 147 -5.99 19.23 11.42
N ILE A 148 -5.05 18.90 10.54
CA ILE A 148 -3.94 18.00 10.84
C ILE A 148 -2.84 18.85 11.47
N ILE A 149 -2.66 18.78 12.79
CA ILE A 149 -1.70 19.67 13.48
C ILE A 149 -0.24 19.28 13.15
N GLU A 150 0.02 18.00 12.85
CA GLU A 150 1.36 17.49 12.62
C GLU A 150 1.76 17.55 11.14
N VAL A 151 2.87 18.23 10.83
CA VAL A 151 3.37 18.42 9.45
C VAL A 151 3.61 17.07 8.75
N THR A 152 4.11 16.08 9.48
CA THR A 152 4.41 14.75 8.96
C THR A 152 3.14 14.00 8.52
N ASP A 153 2.03 14.16 9.25
CA ASP A 153 0.74 13.60 8.86
C ASP A 153 0.18 14.27 7.60
N LYS A 154 0.36 15.60 7.45
CA LYS A 154 0.00 16.28 6.20
C LYS A 154 0.79 15.73 5.03
N LEU A 155 2.08 15.47 5.20
CA LEU A 155 2.95 14.93 4.14
C LEU A 155 2.55 13.50 3.77
N LEU A 156 2.27 12.64 4.76
CA LEU A 156 1.81 11.27 4.51
C LEU A 156 0.44 11.25 3.82
N ALA A 157 -0.51 12.06 4.30
CA ALA A 157 -1.82 12.21 3.69
C ALA A 157 -1.71 12.73 2.24
N LYS A 158 -0.83 13.71 1.97
CA LYS A 158 -0.57 14.20 0.60
C LYS A 158 0.05 13.15 -0.31
N ARG A 159 0.95 12.31 0.21
CA ARG A 159 1.70 11.33 -0.58
C ARG A 159 0.93 10.04 -0.86
N LEU A 160 0.12 9.57 0.08
CA LEU A 160 -0.52 8.27 0.02
C LEU A 160 -2.00 8.41 -0.36
N ASN A 161 -2.45 7.53 -1.24
CA ASN A 161 -3.87 7.34 -1.50
C ASN A 161 -4.37 6.13 -0.74
N VAL A 162 -5.64 6.12 -0.38
CA VAL A 162 -6.28 4.97 0.26
C VAL A 162 -7.46 4.55 -0.57
N CYS A 163 -7.63 3.25 -0.68
CA CYS A 163 -8.73 2.66 -1.37
C CYS A 163 -9.32 1.50 -0.56
N TYR A 164 -10.57 1.14 -0.80
CA TYR A 164 -11.29 0.17 0.03
C TYR A 164 -11.72 -1.05 -0.79
N ILE A 165 -11.31 -2.23 -0.35
CA ILE A 165 -11.78 -3.51 -0.92
C ILE A 165 -12.72 -4.22 0.06
N SER A 166 -13.61 -5.07 -0.47
CA SER A 166 -14.46 -5.90 0.39
C SER A 166 -13.66 -7.10 0.87
N GLY A 167 -13.50 -7.25 2.20
CA GLY A 167 -12.87 -8.42 2.80
C GLY A 167 -13.83 -9.61 2.92
N ASN A 168 -13.38 -10.67 3.61
CA ASN A 168 -14.25 -11.76 4.04
C ASN A 168 -15.23 -11.23 5.10
N GLY A 169 -16.52 -11.17 4.75
CA GLY A 169 -17.55 -10.47 5.53
C GLY A 169 -17.69 -9.02 5.07
N ARG A 170 -18.87 -8.42 5.25
CA ARG A 170 -19.27 -7.10 4.69
C ARG A 170 -18.39 -5.89 5.09
N LYS A 171 -17.25 -6.09 5.76
CA LYS A 171 -16.30 -5.06 6.18
C LYS A 171 -15.40 -4.65 5.01
N LYS A 172 -15.39 -3.36 4.72
CA LYS A 172 -14.42 -2.74 3.82
C LYS A 172 -13.06 -2.63 4.50
N VAL A 173 -12.02 -2.98 3.79
CA VAL A 173 -10.63 -3.01 4.27
C VAL A 173 -9.82 -1.98 3.49
N PRO A 174 -9.06 -1.09 4.17
CA PRO A 174 -8.22 -0.12 3.50
C PRO A 174 -6.99 -0.77 2.87
N ILE A 175 -6.65 -0.32 1.67
CA ILE A 175 -5.40 -0.58 0.97
C ILE A 175 -4.74 0.78 0.71
N ILE A 176 -3.49 0.91 1.14
CA ILE A 176 -2.65 2.08 0.88
C ILE A 176 -2.02 1.92 -0.51
N LEU A 177 -2.12 2.98 -1.30
CA LEU A 177 -1.51 3.13 -2.60
C LEU A 177 -0.40 4.18 -2.50
N THR A 178 0.84 3.75 -2.72
CA THR A 178 1.99 4.66 -2.85
C THR A 178 1.94 5.42 -4.19
N PRO A 179 2.72 6.51 -4.36
CA PRO A 179 2.71 7.29 -5.61
C PRO A 179 3.03 6.47 -6.86
N ASP A 180 4.02 5.58 -6.78
CA ASP A 180 4.43 4.66 -7.85
C ASP A 180 3.29 3.71 -8.24
N VAL A 181 2.63 3.12 -7.24
CA VAL A 181 1.47 2.25 -7.45
C VAL A 181 0.31 3.02 -8.08
N THR A 182 -0.01 4.20 -7.54
CA THR A 182 -1.08 5.06 -8.07
C THR A 182 -0.82 5.39 -9.54
N ARG A 183 0.42 5.77 -9.89
CA ARG A 183 0.81 6.04 -11.27
C ARG A 183 0.62 4.81 -12.16
N GLY A 184 1.10 3.65 -11.73
CA GLY A 184 0.96 2.41 -12.51
C GLY A 184 -0.50 2.01 -12.72
N ILE A 185 -1.36 2.15 -11.72
CA ILE A 185 -2.81 1.91 -11.85
C ILE A 185 -3.42 2.85 -12.89
N ARG A 186 -3.11 4.15 -12.84
CA ARG A 186 -3.62 5.14 -13.82
C ARG A 186 -3.19 4.80 -15.24
N ILE A 187 -1.91 4.43 -15.44
CA ILE A 187 -1.37 4.01 -16.74
C ILE A 187 -2.13 2.79 -17.29
N LYS A 188 -2.39 1.80 -16.45
CA LYS A 188 -3.16 0.61 -16.85
C LYS A 188 -4.59 0.94 -17.20
N ILE A 189 -5.28 1.79 -16.42
CA ILE A 189 -6.65 2.22 -16.75
C ILE A 189 -6.67 2.97 -18.08
N ARG A 190 -5.73 3.89 -18.30
CA ARG A 190 -5.62 4.71 -19.51
C ARG A 190 -5.46 3.85 -20.77
N TYR A 191 -4.57 2.87 -20.75
CA TYR A 191 -4.21 2.09 -21.94
C TYR A 191 -4.86 0.71 -22.02
N ARG A 192 -5.83 0.40 -21.12
CA ARG A 192 -6.46 -0.94 -21.04
C ARG A 192 -7.04 -1.44 -22.36
N ALA A 193 -7.69 -0.56 -23.13
CA ALA A 193 -8.32 -0.93 -24.39
C ALA A 193 -7.27 -1.31 -25.44
N ILE A 194 -6.18 -0.54 -25.50
CA ILE A 194 -5.03 -0.79 -26.40
C ILE A 194 -4.30 -2.08 -26.00
N ALA A 195 -4.27 -2.39 -24.70
CA ALA A 195 -3.69 -3.64 -24.18
C ALA A 195 -4.54 -4.90 -24.41
N GLY A 196 -5.67 -4.77 -25.13
CA GLY A 196 -6.56 -5.89 -25.44
C GLY A 196 -7.40 -6.37 -24.25
N ILE A 197 -7.63 -5.51 -23.26
CA ILE A 197 -8.51 -5.82 -22.12
C ILE A 197 -9.96 -5.54 -22.49
N PHE A 198 -10.82 -6.53 -22.27
CA PHE A 198 -12.25 -6.39 -22.48
C PHE A 198 -12.82 -5.21 -21.69
N ASN A 199 -13.68 -4.44 -22.32
CA ASN A 199 -14.33 -3.29 -21.69
C ASN A 199 -15.15 -3.70 -20.45
N THR A 200 -15.70 -4.92 -20.45
CA THR A 200 -16.45 -5.56 -19.36
C THR A 200 -15.59 -6.00 -18.17
N ASN A 201 -14.27 -6.15 -18.36
CA ASN A 201 -13.38 -6.55 -17.29
C ASN A 201 -13.18 -5.39 -16.29
N LYS A 202 -13.59 -5.65 -15.04
CA LYS A 202 -13.65 -4.66 -13.97
C LYS A 202 -12.38 -4.60 -13.11
N PHE A 203 -11.36 -5.41 -13.38
CA PHE A 203 -10.19 -5.50 -12.52
C PHE A 203 -9.02 -4.65 -13.03
N VAL A 204 -8.34 -3.96 -12.12
CA VAL A 204 -7.06 -3.30 -12.41
C VAL A 204 -6.03 -4.31 -12.89
N PHE A 205 -6.00 -5.50 -12.29
CA PHE A 205 -5.11 -6.61 -12.63
C PHE A 205 -5.77 -7.63 -13.55
N ALA A 206 -6.48 -7.14 -14.57
CA ALA A 206 -7.18 -7.96 -15.54
C ALA A 206 -6.22 -8.93 -16.25
N ALA A 207 -6.64 -10.19 -16.35
CA ALA A 207 -6.02 -11.17 -17.22
C ALA A 207 -6.42 -10.84 -18.67
N GLN A 208 -5.43 -10.76 -19.56
CA GLN A 208 -5.70 -10.58 -20.98
C GLN A 208 -6.50 -11.77 -21.52
N LYS A 209 -7.33 -11.52 -22.54
CA LYS A 209 -8.21 -12.54 -23.14
C LYS A 209 -9.28 -13.10 -22.17
N SER A 210 -9.56 -12.40 -21.07
CA SER A 210 -10.64 -12.75 -20.14
C SER A 210 -11.58 -11.58 -19.89
N GLU A 211 -12.88 -11.81 -20.03
CA GLU A 211 -13.92 -10.79 -19.81
C GLU A 211 -14.12 -10.44 -18.34
N ASN A 212 -13.83 -11.36 -17.41
CA ASN A 212 -14.02 -11.16 -15.97
C ASN A 212 -12.91 -11.84 -15.15
N GLY A 213 -11.75 -12.09 -15.76
CA GLY A 213 -10.59 -12.69 -15.11
C GLY A 213 -9.62 -11.65 -14.60
N HIS A 214 -9.00 -11.93 -13.47
CA HIS A 214 -7.83 -11.22 -12.97
C HIS A 214 -6.65 -12.21 -12.91
N ILE A 215 -5.44 -11.69 -12.74
CA ILE A 215 -4.27 -12.55 -12.49
C ILE A 215 -4.51 -13.39 -11.24
N ARG A 216 -4.27 -14.70 -11.36
CA ARG A 216 -4.36 -15.63 -10.24
C ARG A 216 -2.99 -15.73 -9.58
N ASP A 217 -2.99 -15.95 -8.26
CA ASP A 217 -1.77 -16.20 -7.50
C ASP A 217 -0.99 -17.35 -8.19
N GLY A 218 0.25 -17.08 -8.63
CA GLY A 218 1.13 -18.08 -9.24
C GLY A 218 1.37 -17.99 -10.75
N ILE A 219 0.94 -16.93 -11.45
CA ILE A 219 1.35 -16.70 -12.85
C ILE A 219 2.31 -15.50 -12.91
N VAL A 220 3.61 -15.83 -12.88
CA VAL A 220 4.66 -15.09 -13.58
C VAL A 220 4.80 -15.74 -14.95
#